data_AF-A0A1X9YR97-F1
#
_entry.id   AF-A0A1X9YR97-F1
#
_cell.length_a   1.000
_cell.length_b   1.000
_cell.length_c   1.000
_cell.angle_alpha   90.00
_cell.angle_beta   90.00
_cell.angle_gamma   90.00
#
_symmetry.space_group_name_H-M   'P 1'
#
loop_
_entity.id
_entity.type
_entity.pdbx_description
1 polymer ?
#
loop_
_entity_poly.entity_id
_entity_poly.type
_entity_poly.pdbx_seq_one_letter_code
_entity_poly.pdbx_strand_id
1 'polypeptide(L)' 'MYIIKVKGKAKIPDYIQLRDENFVLIAYFRADRPLKNLDRYGLEGKEDALAALIDSLEFGKLQKLEL' A
#
# COMPACT_ATOMS: atom_id res chain seq x y z
N MET A 1 9.44 6.08 2.78
CA MET A 1 8.78 4.79 2.47
C MET A 1 8.28 4.85 1.04
N TYR A 2 8.07 3.72 0.39
CA TYR A 2 7.51 3.62 -0.95
C TYR A 2 6.26 2.75 -0.95
N ILE A 3 5.36 3.01 -1.89
CA ILE A 3 4.11 2.27 -2.09
C ILE A 3 3.97 1.85 -3.55
N ILE A 4 3.46 0.64 -3.78
CA ILE A 4 3.13 0.13 -5.12
C ILE A 4 1.85 -0.71 -5.07
N LYS A 5 0.97 -0.50 -6.05
CA LYS A 5 -0.21 -1.32 -6.28
C LYS A 5 0.11 -2.40 -7.30
N VAL A 6 -0.10 -3.66 -6.91
CA VAL A 6 0.21 -4.84 -7.72
C VAL A 6 -1.09 -5.47 -8.18
N LYS A 7 -1.20 -5.65 -9.50
CA LYS A 7 -2.39 -6.23 -10.11
C LYS A 7 -2.42 -7.74 -9.90
N GLY A 8 -3.51 -8.23 -9.33
CA GLY A 8 -3.79 -9.65 -9.23
C GLY A 8 -4.13 -10.26 -10.59
N LYS A 9 -4.04 -11.59 -10.69
CA LYS A 9 -4.43 -12.34 -11.89
C LYS A 9 -5.54 -13.33 -11.58
N ALA A 10 -6.56 -13.36 -12.43
CA ALA A 10 -7.71 -14.25 -12.32
C ALA A 10 -8.38 -14.18 -10.94
N LYS A 11 -8.20 -15.21 -10.09
CA LYS A 11 -8.80 -15.28 -8.74
C LYS A 11 -7.94 -14.61 -7.66
N ILE A 12 -6.73 -14.18 -7.99
CA ILE A 12 -5.84 -13.50 -7.06
C ILE A 12 -6.24 -12.02 -7.03
N PRO A 13 -6.53 -11.45 -5.84
CA PRO A 13 -6.91 -10.05 -5.69
C PRO A 13 -5.70 -9.12 -5.90
N ASP A 14 -5.97 -7.83 -6.00
CA ASP A 14 -4.93 -6.80 -6.02
C ASP A 14 -4.31 -6.61 -4.63
N TYR A 15 -3.04 -6.22 -4.62
CA TYR A 15 -2.28 -6.03 -3.39
C TYR A 15 -1.57 -4.68 -3.36
N ILE A 16 -1.31 -4.21 -2.16
CA ILE A 16 -0.46 -3.07 -1.85
C ILE A 16 0.79 -3.58 -1.16
N GLN A 17 1.93 -3.06 -1.59
CA GLN A 17 3.21 -3.25 -0.93
C GLN A 17 3.70 -1.92 -0.38
N LEU A 18 4.15 -1.92 0.87
CA LEU A 18 4.96 -0.85 1.43
C LEU A 18 6.41 -1.31 1.50
N ARG A 19 7.32 -0.42 1.09
CA ARG A 19 8.76 -0.68 1.11
C ARG A 19 9.50 0.42 1.86
N ASP A 20 10.57 0.07 2.55
CA ASP A 20 11.44 1.05 3.20
C ASP A 20 12.33 1.81 2.18
N GLU A 21 13.22 2.67 2.67
CA GLU A 21 14.14 3.44 1.81
C GLU A 21 15.15 2.58 1.04
N ASN A 22 15.40 1.35 1.50
CA ASN A 22 16.24 0.36 0.83
C ASN A 22 15.43 -0.56 -0.09
N PHE A 23 14.17 -0.22 -0.34
CA PHE A 23 13.19 -0.99 -1.11
C PHE A 23 12.87 -2.38 -0.53
N VAL A 24 13.18 -2.63 0.74
CA VAL A 24 12.82 -3.88 1.44
C VAL A 24 11.32 -3.88 1.70
N LEU A 25 10.65 -5.00 1.44
CA LEU A 25 9.22 -5.16 1.68
C LEU A 25 8.93 -5.19 3.19
N ILE A 26 8.15 -4.22 3.67
CA ILE A 26 7.80 -4.10 5.10
C ILE A 26 6.31 -4.34 5.38
N ALA A 27 5.44 -4.17 4.39
CA ALA A 27 4.02 -4.50 4.51
C ALA A 27 3.47 -5.05 3.20
N TYR A 28 2.54 -6.01 3.30
CA TYR A 28 1.85 -6.61 2.16
C TYR A 28 0.41 -6.95 2.53
N PHE A 29 -0.54 -6.31 1.87
CA PHE A 29 -1.96 -6.50 2.17
C PHE A 29 -2.81 -6.33 0.91
N ARG A 30 -4.04 -6.86 0.96
CA ARG A 30 -4.97 -6.76 -0.17
C ARG A 30 -5.51 -5.33 -0.28
N ALA A 31 -5.63 -4.84 -1.50
CA ALA A 31 -6.16 -3.49 -1.76
C ALA A 31 -7.67 -3.36 -1.44
N ASP A 32 -8.40 -4.48 -1.42
CA ASP A 32 -9.85 -4.53 -1.20
C ASP A 32 -10.24 -4.80 0.26
N ARG A 33 -9.29 -4.74 1.20
CA ARG A 33 -9.55 -4.97 2.62
C ARG A 33 -9.28 -3.72 3.46
N PRO A 34 -9.99 -3.56 4.58
CA PRO A 34 -9.70 -2.49 5.52
C PRO A 34 -8.23 -2.51 5.96
N LEU A 35 -7.61 -1.33 5.97
CA LEU A 35 -6.28 -1.11 6.50
C LEU A 35 -6.30 -1.34 8.02
N LYS A 36 -5.38 -2.16 8.52
CA LYS A 36 -5.28 -2.51 9.94
C LYS A 36 -3.83 -2.44 10.38
N ASN A 37 -3.62 -2.16 11.67
CA ASN A 37 -2.31 -2.11 12.31
C ASN A 37 -1.32 -1.15 11.61
N LEU A 38 -1.81 0.02 11.19
CA LEU A 38 -0.99 1.04 10.52
C LEU A 38 0.01 1.73 11.46
N ASP A 39 -0.23 1.65 12.78
CA ASP A 39 0.66 2.08 13.86
C ASP A 39 2.08 1.50 13.70
N ARG A 40 2.18 0.24 13.28
CA ARG A 40 3.47 -0.46 13.08
C ARG A 40 4.33 0.14 11.97
N TYR A 41 3.74 0.97 11.12
CA TYR A 41 4.39 1.60 9.97
C TYR A 41 4.47 3.12 10.13
N GLY A 42 4.08 3.67 11.29
CA GLY A 42 4.02 5.12 11.51
C GLY A 42 2.91 5.82 10.73
N LEU A 43 1.84 5.09 10.37
CA LEU A 43 0.71 5.58 9.57
C LEU A 43 -0.59 5.65 10.38
N GLU A 44 -0.50 5.72 11.70
CA GLU A 44 -1.66 5.86 12.59
C GLU A 44 -2.46 7.13 12.25
N GLY A 45 -3.78 7.00 12.12
CA GLY A 45 -4.66 8.12 11.78
C GLY A 45 -4.61 8.54 10.30
N LYS A 46 -3.91 7.79 9.44
CA LYS A 46 -3.80 8.04 8.00
C LYS A 46 -4.63 7.06 7.16
N GLU A 47 -5.56 6.33 7.77
CA GLU A 47 -6.35 5.29 7.12
C GLU A 47 -7.09 5.82 5.89
N ASP A 48 -7.82 6.92 6.04
CA ASP A 48 -8.63 7.51 4.96
C ASP A 48 -7.74 8.09 3.84
N ALA A 49 -6.63 8.74 4.21
CA ALA A 49 -5.69 9.32 3.25
C ALA A 49 -4.96 8.22 2.46
N LEU A 50 -4.59 7.12 3.13
CA LEU A 50 -3.99 5.96 2.49
C LEU A 50 -5.00 5.24 1.59
N ALA A 51 -6.26 5.12 1.98
CA ALA A 51 -7.32 4.56 1.13
C ALA A 51 -7.51 5.38 -0.15
N ALA A 52 -7.62 6.71 -0.04
CA ALA A 52 -7.71 7.60 -1.20
C ALA A 52 -6.49 7.51 -2.13
N LEU A 53 -5.28 7.38 -1.55
CA LEU A 53 -4.05 7.16 -2.31
C LEU A 53 -4.04 5.81 -3.02
N ILE A 54 -4.52 4.75 -2.37
CA ILE A 54 -4.61 3.40 -2.96
C ILE A 54 -5.56 3.38 -4.16
N ASP A 55 -6.64 4.14 -4.11
CA ASP A 55 -7.61 4.23 -5.20
C ASP A 55 -7.08 5.00 -6.41
N SER A 56 -6.22 6.01 -6.19
CA SER A 56 -5.59 6.79 -7.27
C SER A 56 -4.35 6.12 -7.89
N LEU A 57 -3.78 5.11 -7.22
CA LEU A 57 -2.57 4.41 -7.66
C LEU A 57 -2.75 3.64 -8.98
N GLU A 58 -1.83 3.89 -9.92
CA GLU A 58 -1.65 3.04 -11.09
C GLU A 58 -0.94 1.73 -10.75
N PHE A 59 -1.33 0.64 -11.41
CA PHE A 59 -0.70 -0.66 -11.20
C PHE A 59 0.75 -0.68 -11.70
N GLY A 60 1.64 -1.26 -10.90
CA GLY A 60 3.03 -1.48 -11.27
C GLY A 60 3.93 -0.25 -11.15
N LYS A 61 3.40 0.92 -10.76
CA LYS A 61 4.19 2.13 -10.52
C LYS A 61 4.55 2.25 -9.06
N LEU A 62 5.85 2.26 -8.78
CA LEU A 62 6.40 2.56 -7.47
C LEU A 62 6.43 4.07 -7.28
N GLN A 63 5.88 4.55 -6.17
CA GLN A 63 5.93 5.97 -5.80
C GLN A 63 6.37 6.13 -4.35
N LYS A 64 6.93 7.29 -4.02
CA LYS A 64 7.24 7.65 -2.64
C LYS A 64 5.94 7.86 -1.87
N LEU A 65 5.88 7.33 -0.65
CA LEU A 65 4.74 7.53 0.24
C LEU A 65 4.94 8.81 1.05
N GLU A 66 4.12 9.81 0.75
CA GLU A 66 4.11 11.11 1.43
C GLU A 66 2.67 11.34 1.95
N LEU A 67 2.43 11.03 3.23
CA LEU A 67 1.12 11.12 3.90
C LEU A 67 1.22 11.84 5.24
#